data_AF-A0AA43J490-F1
#
_entry.id   AF-A0AA43J490-F1
#
_cell.length_a   1.000
_cell.length_b   1.000
_cell.length_c   1.000
_cell.angle_alpha   90.00
_cell.angle_beta   90.00
_cell.angle_gamma   90.00
#
_symmetry.space_group_name_H-M   'P 1'
#
loop_
_entity.id
_entity.type
_entity.pdbx_description
1 polymer ?
#
loop_
_entity_poly.entity_id
_entity_poly.type
_entity_poly.pdbx_seq_one_letter_code
_entity_poly.pdbx_strand_id
1 'polypeptide(L)'
;MSTCRTYQEWMPEALYDELEQPRAEELARHLDECAACAALCGELRTTLETMSARRRPDPGQVFWDGYWRRLEERVARDTAAADASRFGRWRPAGSWGFRVAAAVAVLAGGVWIGRTILAPQPNGAAHDPASVVVAPPEQAEPQPQQLALDSQGGPPAGSEGRPIDAPAGEVRGDTGDSHDAGAGVVTAASYTSEAQRYIGRSQVVLFALLNGGTDEGEGAGFGSERAQARVLVAEGQRIQDDLTRPEDRRLRDLVGQLEMILREIANLEADSDLAAVEMIRNRVDREGVLLRIDLQQMREASGTDRKQGGQGKAFD
;
A
#
# COMPACT_ATOMS: atom_id res chain seq x y z
N MET A 1 2.13 -36.03 12.88
CA MET A 1 2.78 -35.83 11.57
C MET A 1 2.14 -34.70 10.76
N SER A 2 0.81 -34.50 10.80
CA SER A 2 0.16 -33.35 10.14
C SER A 2 0.61 -32.00 10.70
N THR A 3 0.92 -31.93 12.01
CA THR A 3 1.39 -30.72 12.69
C THR A 3 2.72 -30.21 12.14
N CYS A 4 3.71 -31.09 11.96
CA CYS A 4 5.03 -30.72 11.43
C CYS A 4 4.93 -30.05 10.05
N ARG A 5 4.04 -30.54 9.18
CA ARG A 5 3.86 -29.93 7.85
C ARG A 5 3.37 -28.50 7.95
N THR A 6 2.40 -28.21 8.81
CA THR A 6 1.91 -26.83 9.04
C THR A 6 3.03 -25.91 9.47
N TYR A 7 3.86 -26.33 10.42
CA TYR A 7 4.99 -25.51 10.89
C TYR A 7 6.10 -25.37 9.85
N GLN A 8 6.34 -26.40 9.02
CA GLN A 8 7.27 -26.31 7.88
C GLN A 8 6.81 -25.28 6.85
N GLU A 9 5.50 -25.17 6.60
CA GLU A 9 4.93 -24.15 5.72
C GLU A 9 5.11 -22.72 6.30
N TRP A 10 5.21 -22.56 7.62
CA TRP A 10 5.46 -21.25 8.28
C TRP A 10 6.93 -20.84 8.36
N MET A 11 7.87 -21.78 8.22
CA MET A 11 9.31 -21.48 8.36
C MET A 11 9.80 -20.38 7.41
N PRO A 12 9.44 -20.34 6.10
CA PRO A 12 9.89 -19.25 5.23
C PRO A 12 9.42 -17.88 5.69
N GLU A 13 8.14 -17.73 6.05
CA GLU A 13 7.59 -16.46 6.57
C GLU A 13 8.32 -16.03 7.84
N ALA A 14 8.63 -16.96 8.74
CA ALA A 14 9.38 -16.68 9.96
C ALA A 14 10.84 -16.27 9.68
N LEU A 15 11.48 -16.81 8.63
CA LEU A 15 12.86 -16.45 8.26
C LEU A 15 12.98 -15.04 7.67
N TYR A 16 11.88 -14.48 7.15
CA TYR A 16 11.82 -13.13 6.62
C TYR A 16 11.13 -12.13 7.58
N ASP A 17 10.90 -12.52 8.84
CA ASP A 17 10.17 -11.74 9.84
C ASP A 17 8.74 -11.32 9.40
N GLU A 18 8.12 -12.10 8.52
CA GLU A 18 6.77 -11.86 7.99
C GLU A 18 5.66 -12.61 8.76
N LEU A 19 6.04 -13.52 9.66
CA LEU A 19 5.09 -14.33 10.42
C LEU A 19 4.49 -13.54 11.60
N GLU A 20 3.16 -13.50 11.69
CA GLU A 20 2.44 -12.83 12.78
C GLU A 20 2.90 -13.34 14.16
N GLN A 21 3.06 -12.44 15.14
CA GLN A 21 3.61 -12.73 16.46
C GLN A 21 3.01 -13.96 17.18
N PRO A 22 1.68 -14.18 17.25
CA PRO A 22 1.13 -15.38 17.87
C PRO A 22 1.53 -16.68 17.15
N ARG A 23 1.65 -16.65 15.82
CA ARG A 23 2.11 -17.81 15.04
C ARG A 23 3.61 -18.03 15.18
N ALA A 24 4.38 -16.96 15.30
CA ALA A 24 5.81 -17.03 15.57
C ALA A 24 6.09 -17.69 16.93
N GLU A 25 5.30 -17.37 17.96
CA GLU A 25 5.37 -18.01 19.27
C GLU A 25 4.98 -19.50 19.21
N GLU A 26 3.93 -19.86 18.47
CA GLU A 26 3.55 -21.25 18.24
C GLU A 26 4.62 -22.03 17.50
N LEU A 27 5.22 -21.43 16.46
CA LEU A 27 6.32 -22.03 15.73
C LEU A 27 7.55 -22.21 16.63
N ALA A 28 7.92 -21.21 17.42
CA ALA A 28 9.04 -21.31 18.36
C ALA A 28 8.85 -22.46 19.34
N ARG A 29 7.65 -22.56 19.94
CA ARG A 29 7.29 -23.69 20.82
C ARG A 29 7.40 -25.03 20.11
N HIS A 30 6.95 -25.11 18.85
CA HIS A 30 7.09 -26.34 18.07
C HIS A 30 8.55 -26.69 17.77
N LEU A 31 9.41 -25.70 17.50
CA LEU A 31 10.84 -25.93 17.27
C LEU A 31 11.54 -26.44 18.54
N ASP A 32 11.12 -25.98 19.72
CA ASP A 32 11.62 -26.48 21.00
C ASP A 32 11.20 -27.94 21.25
N GLU A 33 10.01 -28.33 20.80
CA GLU A 33 9.46 -29.68 20.99
C GLU A 33 9.86 -30.68 19.88
N CYS A 34 10.20 -30.21 18.68
CA CYS A 34 10.40 -31.05 17.50
C CYS A 34 11.81 -30.91 16.90
N ALA A 35 12.73 -31.80 17.28
CA ALA A 35 14.10 -31.82 16.80
C ALA A 35 14.25 -31.88 15.27
N ALA A 36 13.34 -32.57 14.56
CA ALA A 36 13.36 -32.65 13.10
C ALA A 36 13.04 -31.29 12.44
N CYS A 37 12.03 -30.57 12.96
CA CYS A 37 11.69 -29.24 12.49
C CYS A 37 12.76 -28.21 12.87
N ALA A 38 13.36 -28.34 14.07
CA ALA A 38 14.48 -27.50 14.49
C ALA A 38 15.69 -27.66 13.56
N ALA A 39 16.05 -28.90 13.22
CA ALA A 39 17.14 -29.18 12.28
C ALA A 39 16.88 -28.58 10.90
N LEU A 40 15.68 -28.78 10.34
CA LEU A 40 15.29 -28.21 9.05
C LEU A 40 15.33 -26.66 9.06
N CYS A 41 14.81 -26.04 10.12
CA CYS A 41 14.85 -24.58 10.27
C CYS A 41 16.31 -24.08 10.36
N GLY A 42 17.18 -24.81 11.05
CA GLY A 42 18.63 -24.55 11.08
C GLY A 42 19.27 -24.62 9.69
N GLU A 43 18.99 -25.66 8.91
CA GLU A 43 19.49 -25.82 7.54
C GLU A 43 19.06 -24.66 6.62
N LEU A 44 17.80 -24.21 6.73
CA LEU A 44 17.30 -23.06 5.97
C LEU A 44 18.03 -21.77 6.36
N ARG A 45 18.27 -21.53 7.67
CA ARG A 45 19.05 -20.37 8.14
C ARG A 45 20.48 -20.39 7.61
N THR A 46 21.16 -21.53 7.71
CA THR A 46 22.53 -21.68 7.17
C THR A 46 22.58 -21.44 5.66
N THR A 47 21.55 -21.88 4.92
CA THR A 47 21.44 -21.60 3.48
C THR A 47 21.31 -20.11 3.21
N LEU A 48 20.44 -19.40 3.95
CA LEU A 48 20.27 -17.95 3.83
C LEU A 48 21.54 -17.18 4.20
N GLU A 49 22.23 -17.56 5.27
CA GLU A 49 23.53 -17.00 5.66
C GLU A 49 24.59 -17.19 4.57
N THR A 50 24.63 -18.37 3.95
CA THR A 50 25.57 -18.64 2.85
C THR A 50 25.26 -17.79 1.62
N MET A 51 23.98 -17.57 1.33
CA MET A 51 23.55 -16.71 0.22
C MET A 51 23.82 -15.22 0.51
N SER A 52 23.59 -14.76 1.74
CA SER A 52 23.81 -13.36 2.14
C SER A 52 25.29 -13.01 2.29
N ALA A 53 26.15 -13.98 2.62
CA ALA A 53 27.60 -13.80 2.65
C ALA A 53 28.21 -13.48 1.28
N ARG A 54 27.51 -13.78 0.17
CA ARG A 54 27.96 -13.40 -1.18
C ARG A 54 27.85 -11.89 -1.34
N ARG A 55 28.97 -11.18 -1.13
CA ARG A 55 29.09 -9.78 -1.54
C ARG A 55 29.04 -9.69 -3.06
N ARG A 56 27.91 -9.25 -3.60
CA ARG A 56 27.84 -8.78 -4.98
C ARG A 56 28.58 -7.44 -5.04
N PRO A 57 29.61 -7.28 -5.88
CA PRO A 57 30.23 -5.98 -6.08
C PRO A 57 29.14 -4.97 -6.43
N ASP A 58 29.13 -3.83 -5.75
CA ASP A 58 28.24 -2.73 -6.11
C ASP A 58 28.60 -2.32 -7.54
N PRO A 59 27.66 -2.40 -8.50
CA PRO A 59 27.93 -2.03 -9.89
C PRO A 59 28.23 -0.53 -10.08
N GLY A 60 28.02 0.29 -9.03
CA GLY A 60 28.36 1.71 -9.00
C GLY A 60 27.33 2.59 -9.71
N GLN A 61 27.42 3.91 -9.47
CA GLN A 61 26.44 4.92 -9.92
C GLN A 61 26.17 4.84 -11.44
N VAL A 62 27.23 4.76 -12.24
CA VAL A 62 27.15 4.76 -13.71
C VAL A 62 26.29 3.62 -14.25
N PHE A 63 26.35 2.44 -13.62
CA PHE A 63 25.50 1.32 -14.00
C PHE A 63 24.02 1.60 -13.71
N TRP A 64 23.74 2.14 -12.53
CA TRP A 64 22.38 2.47 -12.10
C TRP A 64 21.76 3.56 -12.96
N ASP A 65 22.48 4.63 -13.28
CA ASP A 65 22.00 5.69 -14.18
C ASP A 65 21.64 5.13 -15.56
N GLY A 66 22.49 4.24 -16.09
CA GLY A 66 22.23 3.55 -17.35
C GLY A 66 21.04 2.58 -17.28
N TYR A 67 20.84 1.91 -16.15
CA TYR A 67 19.69 1.03 -15.90
C TYR A 67 18.39 1.84 -15.84
N TRP A 68 18.35 2.90 -15.04
CA TRP A 68 17.18 3.75 -14.86
C TRP A 68 16.75 4.40 -16.16
N ARG A 69 17.67 4.98 -16.93
CA ARG A 69 17.36 5.54 -18.25
C ARG A 69 16.70 4.52 -19.19
N ARG A 70 17.21 3.27 -19.23
CA ARG A 70 16.61 2.21 -20.05
C ARG A 70 15.22 1.80 -19.54
N LEU A 71 15.00 1.84 -18.23
CA LEU A 71 13.71 1.55 -17.62
C LEU A 71 12.70 2.66 -17.95
N GLU A 72 13.08 3.92 -17.78
CA GLU A 72 12.27 5.09 -18.15
C GLU A 72 11.89 5.08 -19.63
N GLU A 73 12.85 4.81 -20.53
CA GLU A 73 12.59 4.66 -21.95
C GLU A 73 11.59 3.53 -22.26
N ARG A 74 11.63 2.44 -21.49
CA ARG A 74 10.68 1.34 -21.64
C ARG A 74 9.30 1.73 -21.16
N VAL A 75 9.20 2.31 -19.97
CA VAL A 75 7.94 2.80 -19.40
C VAL A 75 7.30 3.85 -20.32
N ALA A 76 8.07 4.81 -20.83
CA ALA A 76 7.59 5.83 -21.76
C ALA A 76 7.07 5.23 -23.08
N ARG A 77 7.71 4.18 -23.58
CA ARG A 77 7.26 3.47 -24.77
C ARG A 77 5.96 2.71 -24.52
N ASP A 78 5.84 2.05 -23.37
CA ASP A 78 4.66 1.29 -22.99
C ASP A 78 3.45 2.20 -22.73
N THR A 79 3.67 3.35 -22.09
CA THR A 79 2.62 4.37 -21.91
C THR A 79 2.20 5.00 -23.24
N ALA A 80 3.15 5.34 -24.11
CA ALA A 80 2.84 5.85 -25.45
C ALA A 80 2.08 4.83 -26.31
N ALA A 81 2.44 3.55 -26.24
CA ALA A 81 1.73 2.47 -26.94
C ALA A 81 0.31 2.27 -26.37
N ALA A 82 0.15 2.32 -25.04
CA ALA A 82 -1.14 2.25 -24.39
C ALA A 82 -2.04 3.42 -24.79
N ASP A 83 -1.52 4.65 -24.84
CA ASP A 83 -2.27 5.82 -25.27
C ASP A 83 -2.60 5.77 -26.77
N ALA A 84 -1.67 5.35 -27.62
CA ALA A 84 -1.94 5.13 -29.05
C ALA A 84 -3.07 4.09 -29.26
N SER A 85 -3.15 3.05 -28.43
CA SER A 85 -4.23 2.06 -28.49
C SER A 85 -5.60 2.62 -28.05
N ARG A 86 -5.63 3.57 -27.11
CA ARG A 86 -6.86 4.26 -26.69
C ARG A 86 -7.41 5.14 -27.80
N PHE A 87 -6.54 5.84 -28.53
CA PHE A 87 -6.94 6.66 -29.68
C PHE A 87 -7.28 5.81 -30.92
N GLY A 88 -6.64 4.65 -31.11
CA GLY A 88 -6.93 3.73 -32.21
C GLY A 88 -8.27 2.99 -32.13
N ARG A 89 -8.95 2.99 -30.97
CA ARG A 89 -10.28 2.38 -30.79
C ARG A 89 -11.43 3.38 -30.90
N TRP A 90 -11.15 4.64 -31.22
CA TRP A 90 -12.17 5.62 -31.60
C TRP A 90 -12.67 5.30 -33.01
N ARG A 91 -13.51 4.26 -33.10
CA ARG A 91 -14.37 4.06 -34.27
C ARG A 91 -15.23 5.32 -34.42
N PRO A 92 -15.18 6.01 -35.56
CA PRO A 92 -16.04 7.16 -35.81
C PRO A 92 -17.49 6.67 -35.90
N ALA A 93 -18.19 6.63 -34.77
CA ALA A 93 -19.63 6.49 -34.74
C ALA A 93 -20.21 7.88 -35.02
N GLY A 94 -20.60 8.11 -36.28
CA GLY A 94 -21.29 9.32 -36.71
C GLY A 94 -22.49 9.64 -35.81
N SER A 95 -22.55 10.88 -35.31
CA SER A 95 -23.65 11.58 -34.61
C SER A 95 -23.33 12.24 -33.24
N TRP A 96 -22.06 12.51 -32.91
CA TRP A 96 -21.69 13.14 -31.62
C TRP A 96 -22.14 14.61 -31.44
N GLY A 97 -22.47 15.33 -32.53
CA GLY A 97 -22.81 16.75 -32.49
C GLY A 97 -24.04 17.09 -31.63
N PHE A 98 -25.00 16.18 -31.51
CA PHE A 98 -26.22 16.44 -30.74
C PHE A 98 -26.05 16.27 -29.22
N ARG A 99 -25.04 15.51 -28.77
CA ARG A 99 -24.85 15.23 -27.34
C ARG A 99 -24.07 16.33 -26.62
N VAL A 100 -23.11 16.95 -27.29
CA VAL A 100 -22.36 18.10 -26.74
C VAL A 100 -23.26 19.33 -26.65
N ALA A 101 -24.11 19.57 -27.66
CA ALA A 101 -25.09 20.65 -27.62
C ALA A 101 -26.09 20.51 -26.47
N ALA A 102 -26.56 19.30 -26.17
CA ALA A 102 -27.46 19.04 -25.06
C ALA A 102 -26.81 19.28 -23.68
N ALA A 103 -25.55 18.87 -23.50
CA ALA A 103 -24.84 19.08 -22.23
C ALA A 103 -24.59 20.57 -21.93
N VAL A 104 -24.23 21.36 -22.95
CA VAL A 104 -24.04 22.82 -22.81
C VAL A 104 -25.36 23.53 -22.49
N ALA A 105 -26.48 23.10 -23.10
CA ALA A 105 -27.79 23.67 -22.82
C ALA A 105 -28.25 23.44 -21.37
N VAL A 106 -28.00 22.26 -20.81
CA VAL A 106 -28.33 21.94 -19.41
C VAL A 106 -27.49 22.77 -18.44
N LEU A 107 -26.19 22.93 -18.69
CA LEU A 107 -25.31 23.75 -17.85
C LEU A 107 -25.71 25.22 -17.88
N ALA A 108 -26.01 25.78 -19.06
CA ALA A 108 -26.47 27.16 -19.19
C ALA A 108 -27.81 27.40 -18.46
N GLY A 109 -28.74 26.44 -18.54
CA GLY A 109 -30.01 26.50 -17.80
C GLY A 109 -29.82 26.45 -16.29
N GLY A 110 -28.95 25.56 -15.80
CA GLY A 110 -28.65 25.43 -14.37
C GLY A 110 -28.03 26.70 -13.76
N VAL A 111 -27.08 27.32 -14.47
CA VAL A 111 -26.44 28.57 -14.02
C VAL A 111 -27.44 29.73 -13.98
N TRP A 112 -28.35 29.80 -14.96
CA TRP A 112 -29.37 30.86 -15.01
C TRP A 112 -30.41 30.75 -13.89
N ILE A 113 -30.85 29.53 -13.56
CA ILE A 113 -31.77 29.27 -12.44
C ILE A 113 -31.08 29.55 -11.10
N GLY A 114 -29.82 29.10 -10.92
CA GLY A 114 -29.07 29.35 -9.69
C GLY A 114 -28.87 30.85 -9.43
N ARG A 115 -28.59 31.63 -10.47
CA ARG A 115 -28.39 33.08 -10.36
C ARG A 115 -29.68 33.84 -10.04
N THR A 116 -30.85 33.37 -10.48
CA THR A 116 -32.13 34.08 -10.28
C THR A 116 -32.79 33.74 -8.95
N ILE A 117 -32.56 32.55 -8.39
CA ILE A 117 -33.18 32.11 -7.12
C ILE A 117 -32.27 32.35 -5.90
N LEU A 118 -30.94 32.29 -6.06
CA LEU A 118 -29.98 32.46 -4.95
C LEU A 118 -29.27 33.83 -4.96
N ALA A 119 -29.91 34.88 -5.47
CA ALA A 119 -29.34 36.23 -5.36
C ALA A 119 -29.10 36.56 -3.87
N PRO A 120 -27.84 36.81 -3.45
CA PRO A 120 -27.52 37.05 -2.04
C PRO A 120 -28.20 38.34 -1.57
N GLN A 121 -28.95 38.23 -0.48
CA GLN A 121 -29.45 39.40 0.26
C GLN A 121 -28.24 40.23 0.73
N PRO A 122 -28.20 41.54 0.45
CA PRO A 122 -27.17 42.43 0.99
C PRO A 122 -27.44 42.67 2.48
N ASN A 123 -27.10 41.68 3.31
CA ASN A 123 -27.05 41.87 4.75
C ASN A 123 -25.77 42.62 5.10
N GLY A 124 -25.91 43.93 5.29
CA GLY A 124 -24.95 44.71 6.04
C GLY A 124 -24.96 44.30 7.52
N ALA A 125 -23.77 44.16 8.08
CA ALA A 125 -23.43 44.63 9.42
C ALA A 125 -21.90 44.54 9.53
N ALA A 126 -21.26 45.70 9.52
CA ALA A 126 -19.88 45.85 9.91
C ALA A 126 -19.71 45.32 11.34
N HIS A 127 -18.97 44.22 11.50
CA HIS A 127 -18.38 43.87 12.78
C HIS A 127 -16.94 44.38 12.80
N ASP A 128 -16.76 45.34 13.69
CA ASP A 128 -15.54 46.00 14.11
C ASP A 128 -14.54 44.95 14.68
N PRO A 129 -13.31 44.79 14.14
CA PRO A 129 -12.33 43.89 14.71
C PRO A 129 -11.65 44.56 15.91
N ALA A 130 -12.26 44.42 17.09
CA ALA A 130 -11.59 44.72 18.35
C ALA A 130 -10.43 43.74 18.60
N SER A 131 -9.22 44.30 18.54
CA SER A 131 -7.95 43.82 19.07
C SER A 131 -8.03 42.68 20.09
N VAL A 132 -7.61 41.47 19.68
CA VAL A 132 -7.19 40.41 20.60
C VAL A 132 -5.67 40.48 20.69
N VAL A 133 -5.18 41.08 21.78
CA VAL A 133 -3.79 41.03 22.20
C VAL A 133 -3.50 39.61 22.68
N VAL A 134 -2.79 38.84 21.85
CA VAL A 134 -2.25 37.52 22.23
C VAL A 134 -0.95 37.75 23.00
N ALA A 135 -0.96 37.37 24.27
CA ALA A 135 0.21 37.37 25.14
C ALA A 135 1.20 36.23 24.74
N PRO A 136 2.52 36.39 24.96
CA PRO A 136 3.52 35.39 24.60
C PRO A 136 3.48 34.17 25.55
N PRO A 137 3.64 32.93 25.05
CA PRO A 137 3.78 31.77 25.91
C PRO A 137 5.19 31.68 26.51
N GLU A 138 5.19 31.56 27.83
CA GLU A 138 6.30 31.34 28.74
C GLU A 138 7.00 30.00 28.45
N GLN A 139 8.33 30.05 28.39
CA GLN A 139 9.22 28.91 28.18
C GLN A 139 9.22 28.00 29.42
N ALA A 140 8.91 26.72 29.24
CA ALA A 140 9.14 25.68 30.24
C ALA A 140 9.95 24.55 29.62
N GLU A 141 11.26 24.53 29.91
CA GLU A 141 12.15 23.38 29.68
C GLU A 141 11.80 22.24 30.65
N PRO A 142 11.74 20.97 30.19
CA PRO A 142 11.83 19.81 31.07
C PRO A 142 13.24 19.19 31.02
N GLN A 143 13.82 18.99 32.20
CA GLN A 143 15.08 18.28 32.44
C GLN A 143 14.97 16.77 32.12
N PRO A 144 16.07 16.11 31.69
CA PRO A 144 16.08 14.66 31.47
C PRO A 144 16.39 13.90 32.77
N GLN A 145 15.46 13.04 33.20
CA GLN A 145 15.71 12.04 34.24
C GLN A 145 16.26 10.75 33.61
N GLN A 146 17.49 10.40 34.00
CA GLN A 146 18.12 9.12 33.71
C GLN A 146 17.44 8.03 34.56
N LEU A 147 16.86 7.02 33.91
CA LEU A 147 16.46 5.77 34.57
C LEU A 147 17.44 4.67 34.17
N ALA A 148 18.16 4.17 35.16
CA ALA A 148 18.98 2.97 35.08
C ALA A 148 18.09 1.73 34.94
N LEU A 149 18.44 0.83 34.02
CA LEU A 149 17.79 -0.47 33.87
C LEU A 149 18.76 -1.56 34.33
N ASP A 150 18.43 -2.17 35.47
CA ASP A 150 19.10 -3.34 36.01
C ASP A 150 18.85 -4.58 35.14
N SER A 151 19.90 -5.39 35.00
CA SER A 151 19.96 -6.58 34.16
C SER A 151 20.32 -7.80 35.03
N GLN A 152 19.37 -8.70 35.29
CA GLN A 152 19.56 -10.06 35.83
C GLN A 152 18.28 -10.86 35.44
N GLY A 153 18.26 -12.13 35.05
CA GLY A 153 19.22 -13.23 35.00
C GLY A 153 18.49 -14.47 34.43
N GLY A 154 19.27 -15.47 33.99
CA GLY A 154 18.83 -16.66 33.25
C GLY A 154 18.23 -17.84 34.08
N PRO A 155 18.14 -19.05 33.47
CA PRO A 155 17.11 -20.08 33.70
C PRO A 155 17.55 -21.26 34.60
N PRO A 156 16.65 -22.22 34.92
CA PRO A 156 16.88 -23.62 34.52
C PRO A 156 15.57 -24.42 34.19
N ALA A 157 15.53 -25.26 33.16
CA ALA A 157 15.95 -26.68 33.07
C ALA A 157 15.00 -27.72 33.71
N GLY A 158 14.54 -28.67 32.87
CA GLY A 158 14.31 -30.08 33.24
C GLY A 158 12.85 -30.53 33.46
N SER A 159 12.38 -31.50 32.67
CA SER A 159 12.01 -32.85 33.14
C SER A 159 11.30 -33.68 32.06
N GLU A 160 11.38 -35.00 32.27
CA GLU A 160 11.24 -36.09 31.32
C GLU A 160 9.79 -36.61 31.15
N GLY A 161 9.47 -37.07 29.93
CA GLY A 161 8.89 -38.38 29.62
C GLY A 161 7.47 -38.74 30.09
N ARG A 162 6.56 -38.97 29.11
CA ARG A 162 5.57 -40.07 29.17
C ARG A 162 4.91 -40.38 27.80
N PRO A 163 4.65 -41.66 27.45
CA PRO A 163 3.92 -42.04 26.24
C PRO A 163 2.45 -42.34 26.55
N ILE A 164 1.49 -41.80 25.78
CA ILE A 164 0.09 -42.27 25.81
C ILE A 164 -0.58 -42.16 24.41
N ASP A 165 -1.02 -43.34 23.97
CA ASP A 165 -2.06 -43.80 23.04
C ASP A 165 -2.91 -42.84 22.20
N ALA A 166 -3.12 -43.27 20.94
CA ALA A 166 -4.05 -42.71 19.95
C ALA A 166 -5.50 -43.20 20.15
N PRO A 167 -6.49 -42.40 19.73
CA PRO A 167 -7.54 -42.98 18.89
C PRO A 167 -7.97 -42.12 17.69
N ALA A 168 -8.41 -42.83 16.66
CA ALA A 168 -9.01 -42.36 15.42
C ALA A 168 -10.38 -41.70 15.65
N GLY A 169 -10.72 -40.73 14.80
CA GLY A 169 -12.04 -40.11 14.74
C GLY A 169 -12.30 -39.42 13.41
N GLU A 170 -13.18 -40.03 12.62
CA GLU A 170 -13.77 -39.59 11.34
C GLU A 170 -14.30 -38.15 11.35
N VAL A 171 -14.10 -37.43 10.24
CA VAL A 171 -14.82 -36.19 9.92
C VAL A 171 -15.71 -36.42 8.70
N ARG A 172 -17.01 -36.30 8.96
CA ARG A 172 -18.16 -36.45 8.06
C ARG A 172 -18.33 -35.16 7.26
N GLY A 173 -18.41 -35.29 5.94
CA GLY A 173 -18.67 -34.19 5.02
C GLY A 173 -20.12 -33.70 5.11
N ASP A 174 -20.28 -32.38 5.05
CA ASP A 174 -21.54 -31.68 4.87
C ASP A 174 -21.39 -30.76 3.64
N THR A 175 -22.04 -31.14 2.55
CA THR A 175 -22.12 -30.36 1.31
C THR A 175 -23.49 -29.69 1.28
N GLY A 176 -23.55 -28.48 1.81
CA GLY A 176 -24.72 -27.60 1.78
C GLY A 176 -24.73 -26.68 0.56
N ASP A 177 -25.87 -26.69 -0.13
CA ASP A 177 -26.26 -25.97 -1.34
C ASP A 177 -25.75 -24.52 -1.50
N SER A 178 -25.24 -24.23 -2.70
CA SER A 178 -24.80 -22.90 -3.14
C SER A 178 -25.62 -22.43 -4.35
N HIS A 179 -26.73 -21.75 -4.11
CA HIS A 179 -27.55 -21.15 -5.18
C HIS A 179 -27.91 -19.69 -4.85
N ASP A 180 -26.92 -18.81 -4.67
CA ASP A 180 -27.09 -17.33 -4.84
C ASP A 180 -25.79 -16.49 -4.92
N ALA A 181 -24.70 -17.01 -5.51
CA ALA A 181 -23.36 -16.39 -5.44
C ALA A 181 -22.96 -15.48 -6.63
N GLY A 182 -23.87 -15.17 -7.56
CA GLY A 182 -23.51 -14.56 -8.85
C GLY A 182 -23.23 -13.05 -8.82
N ALA A 183 -23.95 -12.28 -8.00
CA ALA A 183 -23.87 -10.81 -8.04
C ALA A 183 -22.72 -10.22 -7.21
N GLY A 184 -22.27 -10.91 -6.15
CA GLY A 184 -21.22 -10.43 -5.24
C GLY A 184 -19.77 -10.59 -5.75
N VAL A 185 -19.56 -11.40 -6.80
CA VAL A 185 -18.22 -11.68 -7.33
C VAL A 185 -17.75 -10.57 -8.30
N VAL A 186 -18.68 -9.96 -9.04
CA VAL A 186 -18.37 -8.91 -10.02
C VAL A 186 -17.98 -7.59 -9.35
N THR A 187 -18.64 -7.24 -8.22
CA THR A 187 -18.31 -6.03 -7.45
C THR A 187 -16.97 -6.14 -6.76
N ALA A 188 -16.65 -7.31 -6.20
CA ALA A 188 -15.37 -7.59 -5.54
C ALA A 188 -14.16 -7.32 -6.43
N ALA A 189 -14.18 -7.88 -7.64
CA ALA A 189 -13.09 -7.73 -8.60
C ALA A 189 -12.92 -6.28 -9.05
N SER A 190 -14.03 -5.51 -9.06
CA SER A 190 -14.00 -4.08 -9.38
C SER A 190 -13.28 -3.28 -8.29
N TYR A 191 -13.57 -3.52 -7.01
CA TYR A 191 -12.94 -2.80 -5.90
C TYR A 191 -11.43 -3.06 -5.81
N THR A 192 -11.00 -4.32 -6.01
CA THR A 192 -9.55 -4.63 -6.06
C THR A 192 -8.87 -3.87 -7.19
N SER A 193 -9.49 -3.78 -8.37
CA SER A 193 -8.91 -3.03 -9.51
C SER A 193 -8.83 -1.52 -9.28
N GLU A 194 -9.76 -0.96 -8.50
CA GLU A 194 -9.75 0.47 -8.14
C GLU A 194 -8.67 0.77 -7.11
N ALA A 195 -8.54 -0.08 -6.09
CA ALA A 195 -7.45 -0.01 -5.11
C ALA A 195 -6.06 -0.10 -5.76
N GLN A 196 -5.90 -0.96 -6.77
CA GLN A 196 -4.66 -1.06 -7.55
C GLN A 196 -4.34 0.21 -8.33
N ARG A 197 -5.34 0.77 -9.01
CA ARG A 197 -5.17 2.03 -9.74
C ARG A 197 -4.78 3.16 -8.79
N TYR A 198 -5.40 3.20 -7.61
CA TYR A 198 -5.06 4.13 -6.55
C TYR A 198 -3.61 3.97 -6.11
N ILE A 199 -3.17 2.75 -5.77
CA ILE A 199 -1.79 2.45 -5.38
C ILE A 199 -0.78 2.90 -6.44
N GLY A 200 -1.02 2.58 -7.71
CA GLY A 200 -0.12 2.98 -8.79
C GLY A 200 -0.01 4.51 -8.95
N ARG A 201 -1.13 5.24 -8.77
CA ARG A 201 -1.10 6.72 -8.80
C ARG A 201 -0.40 7.31 -7.57
N SER A 202 -0.61 6.73 -6.40
CA SER A 202 0.08 7.12 -5.16
C SER A 202 1.59 6.91 -5.28
N GLN A 203 2.02 5.80 -5.89
CA GLN A 203 3.44 5.50 -6.15
C GLN A 203 4.11 6.59 -7.00
N VAL A 204 3.43 7.07 -8.06
CA VAL A 204 3.96 8.16 -8.91
C VAL A 204 4.17 9.44 -8.11
N VAL A 205 3.22 9.82 -7.23
CA VAL A 205 3.36 11.01 -6.37
C VAL A 205 4.52 10.85 -5.37
N LEU A 206 4.66 9.67 -4.77
CA LEU A 206 5.77 9.40 -3.83
C LEU A 206 7.12 9.46 -4.53
N PHE A 207 7.26 8.89 -5.72
CA PHE A 207 8.50 8.99 -6.50
C PHE A 207 8.80 10.43 -6.92
N ALA A 208 7.79 11.20 -7.36
CA ALA A 208 7.97 12.61 -7.67
C ALA A 208 8.47 13.39 -6.45
N LEU A 209 7.97 13.10 -5.24
CA LEU A 209 8.43 13.74 -4.00
C LEU A 209 9.86 13.32 -3.61
N LEU A 210 10.20 12.04 -3.76
CA LEU A 210 11.52 11.50 -3.43
C LEU A 210 12.61 12.06 -4.36
N ASN A 211 12.27 12.24 -5.64
CA ASN A 211 13.19 12.76 -6.64
C ASN A 211 13.14 14.30 -6.76
N GLY A 212 12.03 14.94 -6.39
CA GLY A 212 11.85 16.38 -6.44
C GLY A 212 12.62 17.08 -5.32
N GLY A 213 13.76 17.68 -5.65
CA GLY A 213 14.57 18.44 -4.69
C GLY A 213 16.08 18.37 -4.93
N THR A 214 16.54 17.60 -5.93
CA THR A 214 17.96 17.52 -6.28
C THR A 214 18.40 18.53 -7.34
N ASP A 215 17.46 19.18 -8.03
CA ASP A 215 17.80 20.17 -9.05
C ASP A 215 18.05 21.53 -8.37
N GLU A 216 19.32 21.83 -8.11
CA GLU A 216 19.84 23.04 -7.42
C GLU A 216 19.51 24.39 -8.10
N GLY A 217 18.59 24.43 -9.08
CA GLY A 217 18.40 25.58 -9.96
C GLY A 217 17.08 26.34 -9.83
N GLU A 218 15.98 25.68 -9.50
CA GLU A 218 14.66 26.31 -9.53
C GLU A 218 13.84 25.84 -8.35
N GLY A 219 13.27 26.80 -7.59
CA GLY A 219 12.27 26.56 -6.56
C GLY A 219 10.96 26.03 -7.13
N ALA A 220 11.02 24.88 -7.82
CA ALA A 220 9.89 24.10 -8.24
C ALA A 220 9.25 23.51 -6.97
N GLY A 221 8.46 24.34 -6.29
CA GLY A 221 7.72 23.91 -5.12
C GLY A 221 6.80 22.73 -5.46
N PHE A 222 6.46 21.93 -4.44
CA PHE A 222 5.64 20.72 -4.54
C PHE A 222 4.15 20.99 -4.84
N GLY A 223 3.83 22.02 -5.61
CA GLY A 223 2.45 22.44 -5.89
C GLY A 223 1.65 21.39 -6.65
N SER A 224 2.27 20.73 -7.63
CA SER A 224 1.61 19.74 -8.47
C SER A 224 1.32 18.44 -7.70
N GLU A 225 2.29 18.01 -6.88
CA GLU A 225 2.27 16.84 -6.02
C GLU A 225 1.22 17.01 -4.93
N ARG A 226 1.15 18.19 -4.30
CA ARG A 226 0.11 18.54 -3.32
C ARG A 226 -1.30 18.45 -3.89
N ALA A 227 -1.50 19.00 -5.09
CA ALA A 227 -2.79 18.95 -5.76
C ALA A 227 -3.21 17.50 -6.06
N GLN A 228 -2.27 16.67 -6.56
CA GLN A 228 -2.52 15.26 -6.82
C GLN A 228 -2.78 14.48 -5.52
N ALA A 229 -2.01 14.73 -4.46
CA ALA A 229 -2.18 14.09 -3.17
C ALA A 229 -3.56 14.38 -2.57
N ARG A 230 -4.07 15.61 -2.67
CA ARG A 230 -5.44 15.96 -2.20
C ARG A 230 -6.52 15.15 -2.89
N VAL A 231 -6.41 14.97 -4.20
CA VAL A 231 -7.35 14.14 -4.97
C VAL A 231 -7.28 12.69 -4.50
N LEU A 232 -6.07 12.16 -4.31
CA LEU A 232 -5.85 10.79 -3.87
C LEU A 232 -6.35 10.55 -2.45
N VAL A 233 -6.18 11.49 -1.50
CA VAL A 233 -6.72 11.33 -0.13
C VAL A 233 -8.24 11.08 -0.15
N ALA A 234 -8.99 11.84 -0.94
CA ALA A 234 -10.43 11.65 -1.08
C ALA A 234 -10.83 10.33 -1.78
N GLU A 235 -9.95 9.79 -2.62
CA GLU A 235 -10.15 8.50 -3.30
C GLU A 235 -9.83 7.33 -2.37
N GLY A 236 -8.74 7.42 -1.60
CA GLY A 236 -8.30 6.40 -0.65
C GLY A 236 -9.35 6.12 0.42
N GLN A 237 -10.01 7.16 0.93
CA GLN A 237 -11.08 7.00 1.92
C GLN A 237 -12.28 6.20 1.36
N ARG A 238 -12.72 6.51 0.14
CA ARG A 238 -13.81 5.76 -0.53
C ARG A 238 -13.42 4.30 -0.76
N ILE A 239 -12.18 4.05 -1.19
CA ILE A 239 -11.69 2.68 -1.42
C ILE A 239 -11.66 1.87 -0.12
N GLN A 240 -11.24 2.47 1.00
CA GLN A 240 -11.24 1.77 2.29
C GLN A 240 -12.65 1.37 2.75
N ASP A 241 -13.64 2.23 2.53
CA ASP A 241 -15.04 1.95 2.86
C ASP A 241 -15.59 0.77 2.04
N ASP A 242 -15.15 0.61 0.79
CA ASP A 242 -15.57 -0.46 -0.11
C ASP A 242 -14.85 -1.79 0.13
N LEU A 243 -13.58 -1.74 0.53
CA LEU A 243 -12.82 -2.91 0.96
C LEU A 243 -13.34 -3.36 2.31
N THR A 244 -14.36 -4.22 2.39
CA THR A 244 -14.95 -4.68 3.67
C THR A 244 -14.58 -6.11 4.04
N ARG A 245 -14.01 -6.87 3.11
CA ARG A 245 -13.82 -8.32 3.30
C ARG A 245 -12.58 -8.63 4.15
N PRO A 246 -12.55 -9.79 4.82
CA PRO A 246 -11.37 -10.23 5.57
C PRO A 246 -10.11 -10.42 4.70
N GLU A 247 -10.28 -10.91 3.46
CA GLU A 247 -9.17 -11.08 2.51
C GLU A 247 -8.53 -9.75 2.08
N ASP A 248 -9.29 -8.66 2.11
CA ASP A 248 -8.85 -7.32 1.72
C ASP A 248 -8.11 -6.58 2.83
N ARG A 249 -7.97 -7.16 4.04
CA ARG A 249 -7.34 -6.48 5.19
C ARG A 249 -5.97 -5.90 4.86
N ARG A 250 -5.09 -6.69 4.24
CA ARG A 250 -3.75 -6.23 3.86
C ARG A 250 -3.79 -5.06 2.87
N LEU A 251 -4.69 -5.12 1.90
CA LEU A 251 -4.86 -4.08 0.89
C LEU A 251 -5.43 -2.80 1.53
N ARG A 252 -6.43 -2.94 2.42
CA ARG A 252 -6.99 -1.84 3.21
C ARG A 252 -5.92 -1.17 4.07
N ASP A 253 -5.08 -1.95 4.74
CA ASP A 253 -3.99 -1.44 5.58
C ASP A 253 -2.97 -0.65 4.74
N LEU A 254 -2.61 -1.14 3.55
CA LEU A 254 -1.73 -0.42 2.62
C LEU A 254 -2.37 0.88 2.12
N VAL A 255 -3.64 0.86 1.73
CA VAL A 255 -4.38 2.06 1.31
C VAL A 255 -4.46 3.08 2.46
N GLY A 256 -4.67 2.63 3.69
CA GLY A 256 -4.67 3.49 4.89
C GLY A 256 -3.33 4.15 5.17
N GLN A 257 -2.23 3.40 5.03
CA GLN A 257 -0.87 3.95 5.17
C GLN A 257 -0.59 5.00 4.08
N LEU A 258 -0.94 4.70 2.83
CA LEU A 258 -0.77 5.63 1.72
C LEU A 258 -1.61 6.90 1.92
N GLU A 259 -2.84 6.78 2.40
CA GLU A 259 -3.70 7.92 2.67
C GLU A 259 -3.08 8.85 3.73
N MET A 260 -2.52 8.28 4.81
CA MET A 260 -1.85 9.06 5.85
C MET A 260 -0.68 9.86 5.28
N ILE A 261 0.19 9.22 4.50
CA ILE A 261 1.36 9.86 3.89
C ILE A 261 0.92 10.94 2.88
N LEU A 262 -0.06 10.63 2.02
CA LEU A 262 -0.58 11.59 1.04
C LEU A 262 -1.26 12.79 1.72
N ARG A 263 -1.86 12.60 2.89
CA ARG A 263 -2.43 13.70 3.68
C ARG A 263 -1.34 14.62 4.22
N GLU A 264 -0.20 14.07 4.66
CA GLU A 264 0.96 14.88 5.05
C GLU A 264 1.50 15.66 3.86
N ILE A 265 1.66 15.01 2.70
CA ILE A 265 2.10 15.66 1.46
C ILE A 265 1.13 16.79 1.08
N ALA A 266 -0.18 16.53 1.08
CA ALA A 266 -1.22 17.50 0.72
C ALA A 266 -1.23 18.79 1.58
N ASN A 267 -0.67 18.69 2.79
CA ASN A 267 -0.61 19.76 3.78
C ASN A 267 0.75 20.46 3.86
N LEU A 268 1.74 20.07 3.04
CA LEU A 268 3.03 20.76 2.98
C LEU A 268 2.86 22.23 2.58
N GLU A 269 3.57 23.12 3.25
CA GLU A 269 3.60 24.54 2.94
C GLU A 269 4.47 24.82 1.70
N ALA A 270 4.12 25.85 0.92
CA ALA A 270 4.67 26.04 -0.43
C ALA A 270 6.18 26.34 -0.46
N ASP A 271 6.71 26.98 0.58
CA ASP A 271 8.02 27.65 0.50
C ASP A 271 9.02 27.26 1.60
N SER A 272 8.68 26.37 2.56
CA SER A 272 9.52 26.19 3.77
C SER A 272 9.71 24.77 4.30
N ASP A 273 9.13 23.76 3.67
CA ASP A 273 8.98 22.44 4.29
C ASP A 273 9.99 21.39 3.84
N LEU A 274 11.23 21.78 3.50
CA LEU A 274 12.29 20.81 3.20
C LEU A 274 12.50 19.80 4.35
N ALA A 275 12.42 20.27 5.59
CA ALA A 275 12.50 19.40 6.76
C ALA A 275 11.29 18.45 6.85
N ALA A 276 10.08 18.91 6.54
CA ALA A 276 8.88 18.07 6.52
C ALA A 276 8.91 17.05 5.39
N VAL A 277 9.38 17.44 4.20
CA VAL A 277 9.62 16.53 3.08
C VAL A 277 10.61 15.45 3.50
N GLU A 278 11.74 15.82 4.10
CA GLU A 278 12.75 14.85 4.55
C GLU A 278 12.19 13.91 5.63
N MET A 279 11.34 14.40 6.54
CA MET A 279 10.63 13.53 7.50
C MET A 279 9.70 12.55 6.81
N ILE A 280 8.96 12.99 5.78
CA ILE A 280 8.08 12.12 4.98
C ILE A 280 8.91 11.07 4.24
N ARG A 281 10.04 11.45 3.61
CA ARG A 281 10.95 10.53 2.93
C ARG A 281 11.46 9.45 3.87
N ASN A 282 11.98 9.86 5.03
CA ASN A 282 12.45 8.95 6.05
C ASN A 282 11.36 8.00 6.57
N ARG A 283 10.10 8.45 6.64
CA ARG A 283 8.98 7.58 7.01
C ARG A 283 8.67 6.57 5.90
N VAL A 284 8.56 7.02 4.66
CA VAL A 284 8.32 6.16 3.48
C VAL A 284 9.37 5.04 3.40
N ASP A 285 10.63 5.39 3.61
CA ASP A 285 11.75 4.43 3.62
C ASP A 285 11.68 3.49 4.83
N ARG A 286 11.50 4.02 6.05
CA ARG A 286 11.46 3.22 7.28
C ARG A 286 10.30 2.23 7.28
N GLU A 287 9.14 2.63 6.79
CA GLU A 287 7.97 1.75 6.71
C GLU A 287 8.04 0.80 5.49
N GLY A 288 9.00 1.00 4.58
CA GLY A 288 9.16 0.17 3.38
C GLY A 288 7.93 0.25 2.48
N VAL A 289 7.29 1.42 2.38
CA VAL A 289 6.01 1.59 1.68
C VAL A 289 6.14 1.21 0.21
N LEU A 290 7.21 1.65 -0.46
CA LEU A 290 7.47 1.31 -1.87
C LEU A 290 7.65 -0.19 -2.07
N LEU A 291 8.34 -0.88 -1.16
CA LEU A 291 8.50 -2.33 -1.22
C LEU A 291 7.15 -3.05 -1.08
N ARG A 292 6.28 -2.61 -0.16
CA ARG A 292 4.94 -3.19 0.00
C ARG A 292 4.07 -2.99 -1.24
N ILE A 293 4.16 -1.82 -1.87
CA ILE A 293 3.51 -1.55 -3.15
C ILE A 293 3.98 -2.54 -4.22
N ASP A 294 5.29 -2.71 -4.38
CA ASP A 294 5.87 -3.60 -5.40
C ASP A 294 5.51 -5.07 -5.14
N LEU A 295 5.55 -5.53 -3.88
CA LEU A 295 5.12 -6.87 -3.48
C LEU A 295 3.65 -7.11 -3.81
N GLN A 296 2.79 -6.12 -3.57
CA GLN A 296 1.36 -6.21 -3.90
C GLN A 296 1.15 -6.32 -5.42
N GLN A 297 1.85 -5.50 -6.22
CA GLN A 297 1.76 -5.57 -7.68
C GLN A 297 2.25 -6.92 -8.24
N MET A 298 3.34 -7.48 -7.70
CA MET A 298 3.84 -8.80 -8.12
C MET A 298 2.87 -9.94 -7.78
N ARG A 299 2.22 -9.88 -6.62
CA ARG A 299 1.19 -10.86 -6.22
C ARG A 299 0.00 -10.85 -7.19
N GLU A 300 -0.36 -9.68 -7.70
CA GLU A 300 -1.46 -9.54 -8.65
C GLU A 300 -1.10 -10.05 -10.03
N ALA A 301 0.10 -9.71 -10.52
CA ALA A 301 0.63 -10.21 -11.78
C ALA A 301 0.72 -11.74 -11.79
N SER A 302 1.11 -12.36 -10.68
CA SER A 302 1.13 -13.83 -10.55
C SER A 302 -0.28 -14.45 -10.47
N GLY A 303 -1.27 -13.71 -9.96
CA GLY A 303 -2.66 -14.15 -9.92
C GLY A 303 -3.36 -14.16 -11.29
N THR A 304 -3.04 -13.20 -12.17
CA THR A 304 -3.62 -13.10 -13.52
C THR A 304 -3.09 -14.18 -14.47
N ASP A 305 -1.79 -14.50 -14.41
CA ASP A 305 -1.16 -15.55 -15.23
C ASP A 305 -1.77 -16.94 -14.96
N ARG A 306 -2.10 -17.24 -13.70
CA ARG A 306 -2.72 -18.52 -13.32
C ARG A 306 -4.12 -18.70 -13.90
N LYS A 307 -4.89 -17.61 -14.06
CA LYS A 307 -6.23 -17.66 -14.69
C LYS A 307 -6.14 -17.84 -16.21
N GLN A 308 -5.12 -17.27 -16.87
CA GLN A 308 -4.95 -17.42 -18.31
C GLN A 308 -4.38 -18.80 -18.71
N GLY A 309 -3.47 -19.38 -17.92
CA GLY A 309 -2.88 -20.70 -18.19
C GLY A 309 -3.83 -21.89 -18.00
N GLY A 310 -4.91 -21.73 -17.22
CA GLY A 310 -5.85 -22.81 -16.90
C GLY A 310 -6.95 -23.08 -17.95
N GLN A 311 -7.19 -22.15 -18.89
CA GLN A 311 -8.26 -22.31 -19.90
C GLN A 311 -7.79 -22.97 -21.21
N GLY A 312 -6.50 -23.33 -21.33
CA GLY A 312 -5.90 -23.73 -22.62
C GLY A 312 -5.73 -25.22 -22.90
N LYS A 313 -6.11 -26.15 -22.02
CA LYS A 313 -5.94 -27.60 -22.26
C LYS A 313 -7.21 -28.40 -22.03
N ALA A 314 -8.17 -28.21 -22.94
CA ALA A 314 -9.08 -29.26 -23.36
C ALA A 314 -8.89 -29.39 -24.87
N PHE A 315 -7.88 -30.16 -25.26
CA PHE A 315 -7.73 -30.66 -26.63
C PHE A 315 -7.73 -32.19 -26.54
N ASP A 316 -8.57 -32.78 -27.39
CA ASP A 316 -8.91 -34.20 -27.56
C ASP A 316 -7.78 -35.22 -27.38
#